data_AF-A0A382QUZ4-F1
#
_entry.id   AF-A0A382QUZ4-F1
#
_cell.length_a   1.000
_cell.length_b   1.000
_cell.length_c   1.000
_cell.angle_alpha   90.00
_cell.angle_beta   90.00
_cell.angle_gamma   90.00
#
_symmetry.space_group_name_H-M   'P 1'
#
loop_
_entity.id
_entity.type
_entity.pdbx_description
1 polymer ?
#
loop_
_entity_poly.entity_id
_entity_poly.type
_entity_poly.pdbx_seq_one_letter_code
_entity_poly.pdbx_strand_id
1 'polypeptide(L)'
;KWEKGEPKVEDLFSNELEQFLGPRRKNEEELTQFHMDIARSVQAMYEEAFFNLLNSLHKKYGGENLCLAGGCAMNSVANGKIYEHTLFKKIYIQAAAGDAGGAIGAAFNAWNQLTGKRQFVMDHAYWGPHYGDNNFRELLNVQSKTLEEQNCKIVHLKDDKILCQKTAQAIIEGKVVGWFQGRMEWGPRALGNRSILCDPRRDDMKKILNNKIKKRESFRPFAPSVLRESVNEWFEQDDDVPFMMQVYPIREEKRTLIPAVTHVDGSGRLQTVCKQKNPLYHKLISIFHELTGVPMVLNTSFNENEPVVCRPEEALACFLRTKMDVLV
;
A
#
# COMPACT_ATOMS: atom_id res chain seq x y z
N LYS A 1 29.64 -1.31 -3.23
CA LYS A 1 30.25 -2.52 -3.84
C LYS A 1 29.26 -3.68 -3.72
N TRP A 2 29.09 -4.53 -4.73
CA TRP A 2 28.24 -5.72 -4.61
C TRP A 2 29.07 -6.86 -4.01
N GLU A 3 28.76 -7.27 -2.78
CA GLU A 3 29.37 -8.45 -2.15
C GLU A 3 28.27 -9.48 -1.92
N LYS A 4 28.46 -10.73 -2.39
CA LYS A 4 27.49 -11.84 -2.22
C LYS A 4 26.06 -11.56 -2.74
N GLY A 5 25.90 -10.66 -3.71
CA GLY A 5 24.60 -10.30 -4.29
C GLY A 5 23.84 -9.21 -3.53
N GLU A 6 24.42 -8.69 -2.43
CA GLU A 6 23.86 -7.56 -1.70
C GLU A 6 24.68 -6.29 -1.98
N PRO A 7 24.03 -5.16 -2.31
CA PRO A 7 24.74 -3.90 -2.47
C PRO A 7 25.18 -3.40 -1.09
N LYS A 8 26.48 -3.34 -0.84
CA LYS A 8 27.03 -2.58 0.30
C LYS A 8 27.00 -1.10 -0.06
N VAL A 9 26.06 -0.38 0.53
CA VAL A 9 25.92 1.07 0.46
C VAL A 9 26.70 1.65 1.65
N GLU A 10 27.64 2.55 1.36
CA GLU A 10 28.37 3.28 2.40
C GLU A 10 27.42 4.26 3.10
N ASP A 11 27.83 4.79 4.27
CA ASP A 11 27.03 5.78 4.97
C ASP A 11 26.75 6.97 4.04
N LEU A 12 25.47 7.28 3.82
CA LEU A 12 25.03 8.40 2.99
C LEU A 12 25.11 9.76 3.70
N PHE A 13 25.69 9.78 4.91
CA PHE A 13 25.85 10.94 5.76
C PHE A 13 27.25 10.92 6.38
N SER A 14 27.71 12.10 6.81
CA SER A 14 29.03 12.27 7.39
C SER A 14 29.00 12.21 8.93
N ASN A 15 30.16 12.01 9.57
CA ASN A 15 30.27 11.87 11.02
C ASN A 15 29.81 13.13 11.79
N GLU A 16 29.77 14.29 11.13
CA GLU A 16 29.25 15.54 11.68
C GLU A 16 27.77 15.42 12.07
N LEU A 17 27.00 14.58 11.35
CA LEU A 17 25.60 14.35 11.69
C LEU A 17 25.46 13.63 13.03
N GLU A 18 26.36 12.68 13.33
CA GLU A 18 26.38 12.00 14.64
C GLU A 18 26.87 12.92 15.76
N GLN A 19 27.76 13.87 15.46
CA GLN A 19 28.16 14.89 16.43
C GLN A 19 27.01 15.85 16.76
N PHE A 20 26.18 16.17 15.76
CA PHE A 20 25.07 17.10 15.92
C PHE A 20 23.80 16.46 16.50
N LEU A 21 23.42 15.28 16.01
CA LEU A 21 22.19 14.57 16.36
C LEU A 21 22.43 13.39 17.31
N GLY A 22 23.65 13.22 17.84
CA GLY A 22 24.00 12.04 18.63
C GLY A 22 24.23 10.78 17.79
N PRO A 23 24.64 9.69 18.45
CA PRO A 23 25.09 8.48 17.77
C PRO A 23 23.97 7.83 16.96
N ARG A 24 24.31 7.20 15.83
CA ARG A 24 23.35 6.40 15.07
C ARG A 24 22.79 5.26 15.92
N ARG A 25 21.48 5.03 15.85
CA ARG A 25 20.83 3.85 16.44
C ARG A 25 21.19 2.60 15.65
N LYS A 26 21.60 1.53 16.33
CA LYS A 26 21.75 0.19 15.72
C LYS A 26 20.40 -0.52 15.63
N ASN A 27 20.29 -1.54 14.78
CA ASN A 27 19.00 -2.21 14.53
C ASN A 27 18.39 -2.81 15.80
N GLU A 28 19.23 -3.35 16.69
CA GLU A 28 18.85 -4.03 17.93
C GLU A 28 18.60 -3.08 19.11
N GLU A 29 18.98 -1.81 18.98
CA GLU A 29 18.84 -0.82 20.06
C GLU A 29 17.41 -0.29 20.17
N GLU A 30 17.01 0.06 21.40
CA GLU A 30 15.68 0.57 21.68
C GLU A 30 15.39 1.90 20.94
N LEU A 31 14.16 2.03 20.45
CA LEU A 31 13.64 3.29 19.95
C LEU A 31 13.23 4.20 21.12
N THR A 32 14.11 5.13 21.48
CA THR A 32 13.86 6.15 22.50
C THR A 32 13.03 7.33 21.97
N GLN A 33 12.53 8.17 22.89
CA GLN A 33 11.82 9.42 22.56
C GLN A 33 12.68 10.34 21.69
N PHE A 34 13.99 10.39 21.91
CA PHE A 34 14.92 11.19 21.11
C PHE A 34 14.87 10.83 19.62
N HIS A 35 14.85 9.53 19.29
CA HIS A 35 14.72 9.09 17.89
C HIS A 35 13.36 9.48 17.30
N MET A 36 12.29 9.41 18.09
CA MET A 36 10.94 9.82 17.66
C MET A 36 10.88 11.34 17.41
N ASP A 37 11.53 12.14 18.25
CA ASP A 37 11.60 13.59 18.12
C ASP A 37 12.41 14.01 16.87
N ILE A 38 13.51 13.31 16.56
CA ILE A 38 14.25 13.51 15.31
C ILE A 38 13.35 13.19 14.11
N ALA A 39 12.70 12.02 14.10
CA ALA A 39 11.84 11.61 12.99
C ALA A 39 10.69 12.61 12.75
N ARG A 40 10.04 13.08 13.83
CA ARG A 40 9.03 14.13 13.78
C ARG A 40 9.59 15.44 13.24
N SER A 41 10.75 15.87 13.73
CA SER A 41 11.36 17.15 13.32
C SER A 41 11.78 17.14 11.86
N VAL A 42 12.34 16.02 11.36
CA VAL A 42 12.68 15.85 9.94
C VAL A 42 11.42 15.89 9.07
N GLN A 43 10.33 15.23 9.49
CA GLN A 43 9.06 15.30 8.76
C GLN A 43 8.51 16.74 8.73
N ALA A 44 8.58 17.47 9.85
CA ALA A 44 8.12 18.86 9.92
C ALA A 44 8.94 19.79 9.03
N MET A 45 10.27 19.69 9.06
CA MET A 45 11.15 20.47 8.19
C MET A 45 10.98 20.12 6.72
N TYR A 46 10.75 18.84 6.41
CA TYR A 46 10.42 18.40 5.07
C TYR A 46 9.12 19.06 4.58
N GLU A 47 8.06 19.05 5.39
CA GLU A 47 6.78 19.69 5.07
C GLU A 47 6.92 21.19 4.85
N GLU A 48 7.69 21.89 5.71
CA GLU A 48 7.96 23.32 5.55
C GLU A 48 8.63 23.63 4.21
N ALA A 49 9.72 22.93 3.89
CA ALA A 49 10.42 23.09 2.62
C ALA A 49 9.53 22.72 1.42
N PHE A 50 8.79 21.62 1.53
CA PHE A 50 7.90 21.11 0.49
C PHE A 50 6.79 22.10 0.17
N PHE A 51 6.06 22.61 1.15
CA PHE A 51 4.97 23.58 0.91
C PHE A 51 5.50 24.94 0.44
N ASN A 52 6.66 25.38 0.91
CA ASN A 52 7.30 26.59 0.40
C ASN A 52 7.64 26.47 -1.09
N LEU A 53 8.12 25.31 -1.53
CA LEU A 53 8.38 25.02 -2.94
C LEU A 53 7.08 24.97 -3.76
N LEU A 54 6.05 24.27 -3.27
CA LEU A 54 4.77 24.18 -3.97
C LEU A 54 4.06 25.54 -4.11
N ASN A 55 4.07 26.37 -3.07
CA ASN A 55 3.49 27.70 -3.13
C ASN A 55 4.28 28.64 -4.05
N SER A 56 5.61 28.53 -4.05
CA SER A 56 6.46 29.25 -5.02
C SER A 56 6.17 28.83 -6.46
N LEU A 57 5.97 27.52 -6.69
CA LEU A 57 5.59 26.96 -7.98
C LEU A 57 4.23 27.47 -8.43
N HIS A 58 3.22 27.43 -7.55
CA HIS A 58 1.88 27.93 -7.83
C HIS A 58 1.91 29.44 -8.14
N LYS A 59 2.63 30.25 -7.36
CA LYS A 59 2.78 31.69 -7.61
C LYS A 59 3.41 31.99 -8.97
N LYS A 60 4.38 31.17 -9.41
CA LYS A 60 5.10 31.36 -10.67
C LYS A 60 4.26 31.00 -11.90
N TYR A 61 3.46 29.94 -11.83
CA TYR A 61 2.78 29.38 -13.01
C TYR A 61 1.25 29.47 -12.98
N GLY A 62 0.63 29.68 -11.81
CA GLY A 62 -0.82 29.88 -11.64
C GLY A 62 -1.72 28.69 -12.01
N GLY A 63 -1.15 27.50 -12.20
CA GLY A 63 -1.90 26.31 -12.59
C GLY A 63 -2.64 25.66 -11.43
N GLU A 64 -3.85 25.14 -11.69
CA GLU A 64 -4.68 24.47 -10.66
C GLU A 64 -4.33 23.00 -10.44
N ASN A 65 -3.58 22.38 -11.37
CA ASN A 65 -3.24 20.96 -11.33
C ASN A 65 -1.76 20.77 -10.97
N LEU A 66 -1.49 19.88 -10.01
CA LEU A 66 -0.15 19.52 -9.58
C LEU A 66 0.15 18.07 -9.92
N CYS A 67 1.27 17.83 -10.63
CA CYS A 67 1.82 16.48 -10.79
C CYS A 67 3.10 16.34 -9.96
N LEU A 68 3.20 15.26 -9.18
CA LEU A 68 4.38 14.98 -8.34
C LEU A 68 5.07 13.68 -8.77
N ALA A 69 6.40 13.74 -8.83
CA ALA A 69 7.30 12.61 -9.05
C ALA A 69 8.61 12.82 -8.27
N GLY A 70 9.50 11.84 -8.32
CA GLY A 70 10.70 11.75 -7.48
C GLY A 70 10.43 11.03 -6.16
N GLY A 71 11.48 10.52 -5.51
CA GLY A 71 11.35 9.75 -4.27
C GLY A 71 10.63 10.50 -3.13
N CYS A 72 10.82 11.82 -3.07
CA CYS A 72 10.12 12.71 -2.14
C CYS A 72 8.58 12.66 -2.30
N ALA A 73 8.07 12.46 -3.52
CA ALA A 73 6.63 12.36 -3.77
C ALA A 73 5.99 11.10 -3.16
N MET A 74 6.78 10.19 -2.59
CA MET A 74 6.28 9.04 -1.81
C MET A 74 5.92 9.37 -0.36
N ASN A 75 6.15 10.62 0.09
CA ASN A 75 5.75 11.09 1.41
C ASN A 75 4.23 11.30 1.50
N SER A 76 3.50 10.22 1.80
CA SER A 76 2.04 10.24 1.81
C SER A 76 1.43 11.17 2.86
N VAL A 77 2.16 11.47 3.94
CA VAL A 77 1.72 12.38 4.99
C VAL A 77 1.70 13.82 4.46
N ALA A 78 2.80 14.26 3.84
CA ALA A 78 2.88 15.57 3.22
C ALA A 78 1.91 15.72 2.04
N ASN A 79 1.77 14.67 1.22
CA ASN A 79 0.84 14.66 0.09
C ASN A 79 -0.62 14.89 0.52
N GLY A 80 -1.02 14.32 1.66
CA GLY A 80 -2.38 14.45 2.20
C GLY A 80 -2.75 15.88 2.62
N LYS A 81 -1.75 16.73 2.87
CA LYS A 81 -1.92 18.11 3.35
C LYS A 81 -1.83 19.16 2.24
N ILE A 82 -1.62 18.76 0.99
CA ILE A 82 -1.39 19.72 -0.12
C ILE A 82 -2.57 20.68 -0.31
N TYR A 83 -3.80 20.18 -0.26
CA TYR A 83 -4.99 21.03 -0.44
C TYR A 83 -5.17 22.05 0.70
N GLU A 84 -4.71 21.73 1.91
CA GLU A 84 -4.79 22.63 3.07
C GLU A 84 -3.73 23.74 3.02
N HIS A 85 -2.57 23.44 2.44
CA HIS A 85 -1.39 24.32 2.48
C HIS A 85 -1.08 25.02 1.15
N THR A 86 -1.85 24.75 0.10
CA THR A 86 -1.62 25.30 -1.25
C THR A 86 -2.94 25.60 -1.96
N LEU A 87 -2.86 26.31 -3.09
CA LEU A 87 -4.02 26.65 -3.93
C LEU A 87 -4.29 25.64 -5.07
N PHE A 88 -3.56 24.52 -5.11
CA PHE A 88 -3.82 23.46 -6.09
C PHE A 88 -5.17 22.80 -5.82
N LYS A 89 -5.89 22.45 -6.88
CA LYS A 89 -7.24 21.87 -6.81
C LYS A 89 -7.29 20.39 -7.21
N LYS A 90 -6.24 19.92 -7.88
CA LYS A 90 -6.12 18.52 -8.29
C LYS A 90 -4.68 18.08 -8.24
N ILE A 91 -4.45 16.92 -7.64
CA ILE A 91 -3.13 16.34 -7.49
C ILE A 91 -3.09 15.02 -8.24
N TYR A 92 -1.98 14.76 -8.93
CA TYR A 92 -1.68 13.46 -9.49
C TYR A 92 -0.29 13.01 -9.04
N ILE A 93 -0.24 11.83 -8.42
CA ILE A 93 0.99 11.22 -7.95
C ILE A 93 1.03 9.81 -8.51
N GLN A 94 2.06 9.50 -9.28
CA GLN A 94 2.16 8.21 -9.95
C GLN A 94 2.53 7.08 -8.97
N ALA A 95 2.02 5.86 -9.22
CA ALA A 95 2.17 4.71 -8.31
C ALA A 95 3.63 4.34 -7.97
N ALA A 96 4.56 4.60 -8.89
CA ALA A 96 5.99 4.35 -8.74
C ALA A 96 6.78 5.67 -8.80
N ALA A 97 6.33 6.71 -8.09
CA ALA A 97 6.81 8.08 -8.24
C ALA A 97 8.33 8.26 -8.11
N GLY A 98 9.03 7.37 -7.39
CA GLY A 98 10.49 7.36 -7.30
C GLY A 98 11.19 6.88 -8.58
N ASP A 99 12.44 6.45 -8.44
CA ASP A 99 13.33 6.13 -9.58
C ASP A 99 12.79 4.98 -10.45
N ALA A 100 12.02 4.06 -9.86
CA ALA A 100 11.34 3.00 -10.61
C ALA A 100 10.45 3.56 -11.73
N GLY A 101 9.82 4.72 -11.52
CA GLY A 101 9.00 5.42 -12.52
C GLY A 101 9.79 6.07 -13.66
N GLY A 102 11.11 6.21 -13.55
CA GLY A 102 11.93 6.90 -14.56
C GLY A 102 11.84 6.26 -15.95
N ALA A 103 11.77 4.92 -16.01
CA ALA A 103 11.67 4.20 -17.27
C ALA A 103 10.40 4.55 -18.07
N ILE A 104 9.25 4.65 -17.39
CA ILE A 104 7.99 5.04 -18.07
C ILE A 104 8.00 6.52 -18.45
N GLY A 105 8.61 7.38 -17.62
CA GLY A 105 8.79 8.79 -17.93
C GLY A 105 9.61 9.01 -19.20
N ALA A 106 10.72 8.27 -19.35
CA ALA A 106 11.54 8.31 -20.56
C ALA A 106 10.77 7.84 -21.80
N ALA A 107 10.01 6.75 -21.68
CA ALA A 107 9.17 6.24 -22.77
C ALA A 107 8.08 7.24 -23.19
N PHE A 108 7.39 7.88 -22.23
CA PHE A 108 6.38 8.91 -22.54
C PHE A 108 6.99 10.17 -23.14
N ASN A 109 8.19 10.57 -22.71
CA ASN A 109 8.90 11.68 -23.31
C ASN A 109 9.22 11.39 -24.79
N ALA A 110 9.80 10.22 -25.08
CA ALA A 110 10.07 9.81 -26.46
C ALA A 110 8.78 9.71 -27.31
N TRP A 111 7.73 9.08 -26.76
CA TRP A 111 6.42 9.00 -27.42
C TRP A 111 5.83 10.37 -27.73
N ASN A 112 5.92 11.32 -26.80
CA ASN A 112 5.42 12.68 -27.01
C ASN A 112 6.23 13.42 -28.08
N GLN A 113 7.56 13.29 -28.08
CA GLN A 113 8.42 13.89 -29.10
C GLN A 113 8.16 13.33 -30.50
N LEU A 114 7.90 12.02 -30.61
CA LEU A 114 7.67 11.35 -31.88
C LEU A 114 6.25 11.56 -32.45
N THR A 115 5.24 11.66 -31.58
CA THR A 115 3.83 11.62 -32.02
C THR A 115 3.03 12.88 -31.70
N GLY A 116 3.53 13.73 -30.79
CA GLY A 116 2.77 14.84 -30.22
C GLY A 116 1.61 14.43 -29.30
N LYS A 117 1.29 13.14 -29.16
CA LYS A 117 0.10 12.65 -28.44
C LYS A 117 0.31 12.62 -26.91
N ARG A 118 -0.76 12.89 -26.16
CA ARG A 118 -0.85 12.85 -24.69
C ARG A 118 -2.19 12.27 -24.22
N GLN A 119 -2.51 11.06 -24.63
CA GLN A 119 -3.85 10.47 -24.44
C GLN A 119 -3.94 9.47 -23.27
N PHE A 120 -2.80 8.93 -22.83
CA PHE A 120 -2.78 7.92 -21.78
C PHE A 120 -2.78 8.56 -20.39
N VAL A 121 -3.60 8.01 -19.50
CA VAL A 121 -3.62 8.32 -18.07
C VAL A 121 -3.44 7.01 -17.31
N MET A 122 -2.45 6.96 -16.42
CA MET A 122 -2.28 5.81 -15.53
C MET A 122 -3.22 6.00 -14.33
N ASP A 123 -4.39 5.38 -14.40
CA ASP A 123 -5.41 5.43 -13.35
C ASP A 123 -5.53 4.12 -12.55
N HIS A 124 -4.66 3.14 -12.85
CA HIS A 124 -4.41 1.95 -12.07
C HIS A 124 -2.96 1.49 -12.21
N ALA A 125 -2.51 0.61 -11.29
CA ALA A 125 -1.14 0.12 -11.24
C ALA A 125 -0.95 -1.31 -11.79
N TYR A 126 -2.01 -2.00 -12.18
CA TYR A 126 -2.00 -3.43 -12.57
C TYR A 126 -1.32 -3.74 -13.92
N TRP A 127 -0.02 -3.47 -14.03
CA TRP A 127 0.79 -3.62 -15.26
C TRP A 127 1.78 -4.79 -15.21
N GLY A 128 1.92 -5.44 -14.06
CA GLY A 128 2.76 -6.61 -13.89
C GLY A 128 2.17 -7.89 -14.47
N PRO A 129 2.83 -9.04 -14.23
CA PRO A 129 2.40 -10.33 -14.77
C PRO A 129 1.06 -10.78 -14.20
N HIS A 130 0.37 -11.61 -14.98
CA HIS A 130 -0.85 -12.31 -14.61
C HIS A 130 -0.64 -13.82 -14.80
N TYR A 131 -1.26 -14.61 -13.93
CA TYR A 131 -1.22 -16.06 -13.92
C TYR A 131 -2.64 -16.59 -14.00
N GLY A 132 -2.85 -17.60 -14.85
CA GLY A 132 -4.16 -18.21 -15.05
C GLY A 132 -4.29 -19.57 -14.37
N ASP A 133 -5.48 -20.15 -14.43
CA ASP A 133 -5.83 -21.45 -13.85
C ASP A 133 -4.81 -22.57 -14.10
N ASN A 134 -4.22 -22.63 -15.30
CA ASN A 134 -3.27 -23.68 -15.64
C ASN A 134 -1.99 -23.58 -14.80
N ASN A 135 -1.49 -22.36 -14.55
CA ASN A 135 -0.34 -22.14 -13.66
C ASN A 135 -0.66 -22.61 -12.24
N PHE A 136 -1.86 -22.29 -11.74
CA PHE A 136 -2.29 -22.71 -10.41
C PHE A 136 -2.47 -24.23 -10.31
N ARG A 137 -3.10 -24.88 -11.30
CA ARG A 137 -3.26 -26.34 -11.32
C ARG A 137 -1.92 -27.07 -11.34
N GLU A 138 -1.00 -26.61 -12.18
CA GLU A 138 0.35 -27.17 -12.25
C GLU A 138 1.08 -27.03 -10.91
N LEU A 139 1.05 -25.83 -10.31
CA LEU A 139 1.65 -25.59 -9.00
C LEU A 139 1.07 -26.50 -7.91
N LEU A 140 -0.27 -26.57 -7.83
CA LEU A 140 -0.96 -27.40 -6.82
C LEU A 140 -0.66 -28.89 -7.01
N ASN A 141 -0.52 -29.36 -8.25
CA ASN A 141 -0.12 -30.74 -8.53
C ASN A 141 1.32 -31.01 -8.05
N VAL A 142 2.26 -30.12 -8.39
CA VAL A 142 3.67 -30.23 -7.99
C VAL A 142 3.82 -30.16 -6.46
N GLN A 143 3.00 -29.34 -5.78
CA GLN A 143 3.07 -29.13 -4.33
C GLN A 143 2.08 -29.98 -3.53
N SER A 144 1.39 -30.95 -4.17
CA SER A 144 0.34 -31.77 -3.56
C SER A 144 0.77 -32.41 -2.24
N LYS A 145 1.93 -33.07 -2.22
CA LYS A 145 2.50 -33.69 -1.02
C LYS A 145 2.75 -32.69 0.11
N THR A 146 3.36 -31.53 -0.21
CA THR A 146 3.60 -30.46 0.78
C THR A 146 2.28 -29.95 1.36
N LEU A 147 1.26 -29.77 0.53
CA LEU A 147 -0.05 -29.28 0.94
C LEU A 147 -0.79 -30.29 1.84
N GLU A 148 -0.67 -31.58 1.54
CA GLU A 148 -1.19 -32.66 2.40
C GLU A 148 -0.48 -32.70 3.75
N GLU A 149 0.86 -32.64 3.78
CA GLU A 149 1.66 -32.62 5.01
C GLU A 149 1.32 -31.41 5.90
N GLN A 150 0.99 -30.26 5.28
CA GLN A 150 0.57 -29.04 5.98
C GLN A 150 -0.95 -28.99 6.25
N ASN A 151 -1.69 -30.08 5.98
CA ASN A 151 -3.14 -30.18 6.17
C ASN A 151 -3.94 -29.06 5.48
N CYS A 152 -3.48 -28.61 4.31
CA CYS A 152 -4.15 -27.57 3.53
C CYS A 152 -5.40 -28.12 2.83
N LYS A 153 -6.53 -27.43 2.97
CA LYS A 153 -7.75 -27.73 2.21
C LYS A 153 -7.84 -26.86 0.96
N ILE A 154 -7.84 -27.48 -0.21
CA ILE A 154 -7.95 -26.80 -1.50
C ILE A 154 -9.40 -26.86 -1.98
N VAL A 155 -9.93 -25.72 -2.42
CA VAL A 155 -11.28 -25.63 -3.01
C VAL A 155 -11.22 -24.75 -4.25
N HIS A 156 -11.70 -25.28 -5.38
CA HIS A 156 -11.83 -24.51 -6.61
C HIS A 156 -13.22 -23.87 -6.69
N LEU A 157 -13.27 -22.54 -6.75
CA LEU A 157 -14.50 -21.75 -6.83
C LEU A 157 -14.52 -21.00 -8.17
N LYS A 158 -15.47 -21.34 -9.04
CA LYS A 158 -15.62 -20.70 -10.36
C LYS A 158 -16.45 -19.40 -10.32
N ASP A 159 -17.24 -19.22 -9.28
CA ASP A 159 -18.12 -18.06 -9.13
C ASP A 159 -17.45 -17.02 -8.22
N ASP A 160 -17.08 -15.88 -8.81
CA ASP A 160 -16.52 -14.72 -8.11
C ASP A 160 -17.35 -14.29 -6.90
N LYS A 161 -18.68 -14.35 -6.97
CA LYS A 161 -19.55 -13.95 -5.86
C LYS A 161 -19.36 -14.89 -4.69
N ILE A 162 -19.33 -16.20 -4.94
CA ILE A 162 -19.10 -17.21 -3.90
C ILE A 162 -17.68 -17.08 -3.33
N LEU A 163 -16.69 -16.84 -4.19
CA LEU A 163 -15.30 -16.56 -3.80
C LEU A 163 -15.25 -15.36 -2.84
N CYS A 164 -15.75 -14.21 -3.27
CA CYS A 164 -15.77 -12.99 -2.47
C CYS A 164 -16.58 -13.14 -1.18
N GLN A 165 -17.70 -13.85 -1.17
CA GLN A 165 -18.47 -14.15 0.04
C GLN A 165 -17.66 -14.97 1.05
N LYS A 166 -17.01 -16.04 0.60
CA LYS A 166 -16.16 -16.88 1.48
C LYS A 166 -14.95 -16.10 1.99
N THR A 167 -14.34 -15.29 1.15
CA THR A 167 -13.21 -14.45 1.54
C THR A 167 -13.63 -13.36 2.53
N ALA A 168 -14.74 -12.65 2.28
CA ALA A 168 -15.28 -11.65 3.20
C ALA A 168 -15.62 -12.29 4.56
N GLN A 169 -16.24 -13.46 4.55
CA GLN A 169 -16.54 -14.22 5.77
C GLN A 169 -15.26 -14.60 6.52
N ALA A 170 -14.21 -15.05 5.83
CA ALA A 170 -12.92 -15.33 6.45
C ALA A 170 -12.33 -14.07 7.10
N ILE A 171 -12.38 -12.92 6.41
CA ILE A 171 -11.94 -11.63 6.95
C ILE A 171 -12.73 -11.31 8.24
N ILE A 172 -14.07 -11.40 8.21
CA ILE A 172 -14.95 -11.15 9.37
C ILE A 172 -14.61 -12.05 10.56
N GLU A 173 -14.25 -13.30 10.30
CA GLU A 173 -13.80 -14.27 11.32
C GLU A 173 -12.42 -13.93 11.93
N GLY A 174 -11.79 -12.83 11.50
CA GLY A 174 -10.48 -12.40 11.96
C GLY A 174 -9.33 -13.19 11.32
N LYS A 175 -9.57 -13.89 10.21
CA LYS A 175 -8.52 -14.60 9.47
C LYS A 175 -7.65 -13.62 8.68
N VAL A 176 -6.38 -13.99 8.57
CA VAL A 176 -5.39 -13.31 7.74
C VAL A 176 -5.39 -13.97 6.36
N VAL A 177 -5.85 -13.22 5.37
CA VAL A 177 -6.05 -13.73 4.00
C VAL A 177 -4.95 -13.20 3.08
N GLY A 178 -4.15 -14.10 2.51
CA GLY A 178 -3.33 -13.79 1.34
C GLY A 178 -4.23 -13.72 0.10
N TRP A 179 -4.18 -12.61 -0.63
CA TRP A 179 -4.99 -12.32 -1.80
C TRP A 179 -4.08 -12.12 -3.01
N PHE A 180 -4.05 -13.12 -3.89
CA PHE A 180 -3.20 -13.18 -5.08
C PHE A 180 -4.10 -13.22 -6.33
N GLN A 181 -4.39 -12.06 -6.91
CA GLN A 181 -5.37 -11.94 -7.99
C GLN A 181 -4.85 -11.11 -9.16
N GLY A 182 -5.31 -11.41 -10.37
CA GLY A 182 -5.10 -10.56 -11.55
C GLY A 182 -3.63 -10.21 -11.85
N ARG A 183 -3.44 -9.05 -12.48
CA ARG A 183 -2.12 -8.49 -12.80
C ARG A 183 -1.49 -7.83 -11.58
N MET A 184 -0.22 -8.12 -11.30
CA MET A 184 0.51 -7.47 -10.22
C MET A 184 0.55 -5.94 -10.38
N GLU A 185 0.47 -5.25 -9.26
CA GLU A 185 0.64 -3.81 -9.14
C GLU A 185 2.08 -3.39 -9.41
N TRP A 186 2.26 -2.27 -10.12
CA TRP A 186 3.55 -1.62 -10.27
C TRP A 186 3.72 -0.51 -9.23
N GLY A 187 4.85 -0.54 -8.53
CA GLY A 187 5.18 0.38 -7.44
C GLY A 187 5.35 -0.36 -6.10
N PRO A 188 5.64 0.38 -5.01
CA PRO A 188 5.97 -0.20 -3.72
C PRO A 188 4.75 -0.57 -2.86
N ARG A 189 3.52 -0.32 -3.35
CA ARG A 189 2.28 -0.55 -2.61
C ARG A 189 1.51 -1.72 -3.21
N ALA A 190 1.01 -2.61 -2.36
CA ALA A 190 -0.04 -3.54 -2.76
C ALA A 190 -1.38 -2.79 -2.80
N LEU A 191 -2.11 -2.94 -3.89
CA LEU A 191 -3.33 -2.21 -4.23
C LEU A 191 -4.46 -3.19 -4.61
N GLY A 192 -4.49 -4.36 -3.95
CA GLY A 192 -5.58 -5.32 -4.05
C GLY A 192 -5.37 -6.49 -5.01
N ASN A 193 -4.16 -6.73 -5.50
CA ASN A 193 -3.81 -7.87 -6.36
C ASN A 193 -2.67 -8.74 -5.78
N ARG A 194 -1.79 -8.17 -4.96
CA ARG A 194 -0.78 -8.90 -4.15
C ARG A 194 -0.83 -8.44 -2.70
N SER A 195 -1.95 -8.71 -2.05
CA SER A 195 -2.31 -8.14 -0.75
C SER A 195 -2.45 -9.19 0.34
N ILE A 196 -2.22 -8.79 1.58
CA ILE A 196 -2.76 -9.46 2.76
C ILE A 196 -3.93 -8.63 3.26
N LEU A 197 -5.08 -9.28 3.41
CA LEU A 197 -6.35 -8.66 3.78
C LEU A 197 -6.80 -9.11 5.17
N CYS A 198 -7.28 -8.16 5.97
CA CYS A 198 -7.77 -8.40 7.32
C CYS A 198 -8.95 -7.48 7.68
N ASP A 199 -9.64 -7.81 8.78
CA ASP A 199 -10.78 -7.02 9.26
C ASP A 199 -10.30 -5.70 9.86
N PRO A 200 -10.69 -4.54 9.29
CA PRO A 200 -10.27 -3.24 9.82
C PRO A 200 -10.91 -2.90 11.17
N ARG A 201 -12.01 -3.56 11.54
CA ARG A 201 -12.82 -3.28 12.73
C ARG A 201 -12.21 -3.82 14.02
N ARG A 202 -11.22 -4.71 13.91
CA ARG A 202 -10.60 -5.40 15.04
C ARG A 202 -9.39 -4.63 15.57
N ASP A 203 -9.40 -4.28 16.84
CA ASP A 203 -8.30 -3.60 17.53
C ASP A 203 -7.04 -4.49 17.64
N ASP A 204 -7.22 -5.79 17.83
CA ASP A 204 -6.17 -6.79 17.96
C ASP A 204 -5.47 -7.14 16.63
N MET A 205 -6.03 -6.73 15.49
CA MET A 205 -5.56 -7.17 14.17
C MET A 205 -4.14 -6.67 13.85
N LYS A 206 -3.77 -5.48 14.34
CA LYS A 206 -2.40 -4.96 14.20
C LYS A 206 -1.37 -5.90 14.85
N LYS A 207 -1.70 -6.41 16.05
CA LYS A 207 -0.87 -7.34 16.82
C LYS A 207 -0.82 -8.71 16.15
N ILE A 208 -1.96 -9.21 15.67
CA ILE A 208 -2.05 -10.48 14.94
C ILE A 208 -1.17 -10.46 13.69
N LEU A 209 -1.28 -9.42 12.85
CA LEU A 209 -0.48 -9.29 11.63
C LEU A 209 1.02 -9.20 11.89
N ASN A 210 1.42 -8.41 12.89
CA ASN A 210 2.82 -8.30 13.27
C ASN A 210 3.37 -9.64 13.79
N ASN A 211 2.62 -10.37 14.60
CA ASN A 211 3.06 -11.67 15.14
C ASN A 211 3.08 -12.79 14.09
N LYS A 212 2.08 -12.83 13.20
CA LYS A 212 1.91 -13.93 12.24
C LYS A 212 2.81 -13.80 11.02
N ILE A 213 3.06 -12.57 10.56
CA ILE A 213 3.72 -12.32 9.27
C ILE A 213 4.80 -11.24 9.42
N LYS A 214 4.42 -10.01 9.77
CA LYS A 214 5.27 -8.86 9.46
C LYS A 214 6.50 -8.73 10.34
N LYS A 215 6.45 -9.22 11.58
CA LYS A 215 7.54 -9.16 12.58
C LYS A 215 8.23 -7.79 12.63
N ARG A 216 7.43 -6.73 12.43
CA ARG A 216 7.90 -5.34 12.31
C ARG A 216 7.46 -4.53 13.52
N GLU A 217 8.00 -3.32 13.60
CA GLU A 217 7.78 -2.42 14.71
C GLU A 217 6.30 -2.03 14.85
N SER A 218 5.84 -1.86 16.09
CA SER A 218 4.43 -1.64 16.44
C SER A 218 3.84 -0.35 15.85
N PHE A 219 4.67 0.65 15.57
CA PHE A 219 4.25 1.95 15.07
C PHE A 219 3.95 1.98 13.57
N ARG A 220 4.31 0.94 12.79
CA ARG A 220 4.04 0.96 11.35
C ARG A 220 2.55 0.78 11.07
N PRO A 221 1.86 1.79 10.51
CA PRO A 221 0.43 1.70 10.28
C PRO A 221 0.10 0.71 9.16
N PHE A 222 -1.17 0.32 9.13
CA PHE A 222 -1.80 -0.39 8.02
C PHE A 222 -2.79 0.53 7.33
N ALA A 223 -3.13 0.19 6.09
CA ALA A 223 -3.89 1.07 5.21
C ALA A 223 -5.28 0.48 4.91
N PRO A 224 -6.33 1.30 4.84
CA PRO A 224 -7.61 0.86 4.31
C PRO A 224 -7.64 0.87 2.78
N SER A 225 -8.16 -0.20 2.17
CA SER A 225 -8.70 -0.15 0.82
C SER A 225 -10.21 0.08 0.93
N VAL A 226 -10.68 1.24 0.45
CA VAL A 226 -12.06 1.72 0.63
C VAL A 226 -12.78 1.82 -0.72
N LEU A 227 -14.07 1.51 -0.76
CA LEU A 227 -14.91 1.77 -1.93
C LEU A 227 -14.89 3.26 -2.25
N ARG A 228 -14.60 3.62 -3.51
CA ARG A 228 -14.48 5.03 -3.91
C ARG A 228 -15.73 5.83 -3.57
N GLU A 229 -16.90 5.25 -3.77
CA GLU A 229 -18.21 5.83 -3.52
C GLU A 229 -18.49 6.13 -2.04
N SER A 230 -17.71 5.57 -1.10
CA SER A 230 -17.90 5.75 0.34
C SER A 230 -16.82 6.64 0.99
N VAL A 231 -15.89 7.21 0.23
CA VAL A 231 -14.76 7.99 0.80
C VAL A 231 -15.26 9.18 1.61
N ASN A 232 -16.18 9.97 1.06
CA ASN A 232 -16.73 11.18 1.69
C ASN A 232 -17.44 10.91 3.04
N GLU A 233 -17.97 9.70 3.25
CA GLU A 233 -18.64 9.28 4.47
C GLU A 233 -17.67 8.87 5.60
N TRP A 234 -16.40 8.61 5.26
CA TRP A 234 -15.41 8.06 6.19
C TRP A 234 -14.19 8.95 6.40
N PHE A 235 -13.81 9.74 5.39
CA PHE A 235 -12.67 10.65 5.42
C PHE A 235 -13.16 12.09 5.31
N GLU A 236 -12.39 13.01 5.89
CA GLU A 236 -12.68 14.45 5.84
C GLU A 236 -12.41 15.04 4.45
N GLN A 237 -11.50 14.41 3.68
CA GLN A 237 -11.20 14.75 2.29
C GLN A 237 -11.75 13.69 1.33
N ASP A 238 -12.62 14.12 0.41
CA ASP A 238 -13.09 13.30 -0.71
C ASP A 238 -12.16 13.51 -1.92
N ASP A 239 -11.41 12.47 -2.29
CA ASP A 239 -10.48 12.49 -3.43
C ASP A 239 -10.27 11.07 -4.00
N ASP A 240 -9.80 10.99 -5.24
CA ASP A 240 -9.36 9.76 -5.88
C ASP A 240 -7.90 9.44 -5.47
N VAL A 241 -7.72 8.42 -4.62
CA VAL A 241 -6.40 7.98 -4.13
C VAL A 241 -6.12 6.53 -4.55
N PRO A 242 -6.02 6.21 -5.86
CA PRO A 242 -5.92 4.83 -6.33
C PRO A 242 -4.59 4.14 -5.96
N PHE A 243 -3.58 4.91 -5.58
CA PHE A 243 -2.21 4.43 -5.37
C PHE A 243 -1.73 4.44 -3.92
N MET A 244 -2.62 4.76 -2.96
CA MET A 244 -2.26 4.80 -1.54
C MET A 244 -1.14 5.81 -1.23
N MET A 245 -1.22 6.99 -1.87
CA MET A 245 -0.18 8.04 -1.85
C MET A 245 -0.55 9.26 -1.00
N GLN A 246 -1.73 9.28 -0.38
CA GLN A 246 -2.19 10.35 0.50
C GLN A 246 -2.70 9.76 1.81
N VAL A 247 -2.54 10.52 2.89
CA VAL A 247 -3.06 10.24 4.23
C VAL A 247 -4.08 11.32 4.54
N TYR A 248 -5.32 10.93 4.86
CA TYR A 248 -6.37 11.88 5.21
C TYR A 248 -6.89 11.62 6.63
N PRO A 249 -7.37 12.65 7.33
CA PRO A 249 -8.13 12.48 8.56
C PRO A 249 -9.35 11.59 8.32
N ILE A 250 -9.52 10.57 9.17
CA ILE A 250 -10.76 9.81 9.25
C ILE A 250 -11.71 10.64 10.11
N ARG A 251 -12.97 10.74 9.70
CA ARG A 251 -14.01 11.44 10.46
C ARG A 251 -14.08 10.90 11.88
N GLU A 252 -14.12 11.80 12.86
CA GLU A 252 -13.94 11.46 14.28
C GLU A 252 -14.88 10.34 14.75
N GLU A 253 -16.16 10.40 14.36
CA GLU A 253 -17.19 9.43 14.71
C GLU A 253 -16.99 8.04 14.07
N LYS A 254 -16.11 7.92 13.09
CA LYS A 254 -15.81 6.67 12.37
C LYS A 254 -14.55 5.97 12.88
N ARG A 255 -13.65 6.68 13.57
CA ARG A 255 -12.31 6.19 13.96
C ARG A 255 -12.38 4.88 14.78
N THR A 256 -13.32 4.80 15.72
CA THR A 256 -13.49 3.62 16.59
C THR A 256 -14.08 2.41 15.87
N LEU A 257 -14.69 2.60 14.69
CA LEU A 257 -15.25 1.52 13.89
C LEU A 257 -14.19 0.76 13.09
N ILE A 258 -13.02 1.37 12.86
CA ILE A 258 -11.93 0.81 12.04
C ILE A 258 -10.54 1.00 12.71
N PRO A 259 -10.36 0.55 13.96
CA PRO A 259 -9.15 0.80 14.74
C PRO A 259 -7.88 0.17 14.12
N ALA A 260 -8.00 -0.87 13.30
CA ALA A 260 -6.85 -1.54 12.70
C ALA A 260 -6.13 -0.70 11.63
N VAL A 261 -6.84 0.25 11.03
CA VAL A 261 -6.36 1.11 9.93
C VAL A 261 -6.34 2.60 10.29
N THR A 262 -6.82 2.94 11.48
CA THR A 262 -6.74 4.30 12.04
C THR A 262 -5.38 4.49 12.73
N HIS A 263 -4.69 5.57 12.39
CA HIS A 263 -3.44 6.00 13.03
C HIS A 263 -3.71 6.62 14.41
N VAL A 264 -2.65 6.85 15.19
CA VAL A 264 -2.77 7.46 16.53
C VAL A 264 -3.37 8.87 16.47
N ASP A 265 -3.08 9.62 15.40
CA ASP A 265 -3.61 10.96 15.16
C ASP A 265 -5.02 10.98 14.51
N GLY A 266 -5.65 9.81 14.35
CA GLY A 266 -6.96 9.69 13.72
C GLY A 266 -6.95 9.72 12.19
N SER A 267 -5.78 9.72 11.54
CA SER A 267 -5.67 9.66 10.08
C SER A 267 -5.61 8.22 9.54
N GLY A 268 -5.75 8.05 8.22
CA GLY A 268 -5.57 6.77 7.55
C GLY A 268 -5.02 6.94 6.13
N ARG A 269 -4.07 6.08 5.74
CA ARG A 269 -3.51 6.09 4.38
C ARG A 269 -4.37 5.26 3.42
N LEU A 270 -5.41 5.86 2.86
CA LEU A 270 -6.40 5.14 2.07
C LEU A 270 -5.93 4.77 0.66
N GLN A 271 -6.51 3.69 0.13
CA GLN A 271 -6.59 3.39 -1.30
C GLN A 271 -8.06 3.42 -1.72
N THR A 272 -8.40 4.23 -2.72
CA THR A 272 -9.74 4.18 -3.32
C THR A 272 -9.85 3.04 -4.33
N VAL A 273 -10.90 2.23 -4.22
CA VAL A 273 -11.16 1.08 -5.08
C VAL A 273 -12.38 1.36 -5.95
N CYS A 274 -12.18 1.36 -7.26
CA CYS A 274 -13.23 1.59 -8.25
C CYS A 274 -13.56 0.29 -9.00
N LYS A 275 -14.86 0.02 -9.20
CA LYS A 275 -15.34 -1.18 -9.90
C LYS A 275 -14.77 -1.35 -11.31
N GLN A 276 -14.55 -0.25 -12.03
CA GLN A 276 -14.04 -0.26 -13.40
C GLN A 276 -12.55 -0.65 -13.48
N LYS A 277 -11.79 -0.47 -12.39
CA LYS A 277 -10.34 -0.67 -12.36
C LYS A 277 -9.96 -2.01 -11.73
N ASN A 278 -10.69 -2.44 -10.71
CA ASN A 278 -10.51 -3.74 -10.08
C ASN A 278 -11.86 -4.33 -9.66
N PRO A 279 -12.62 -4.94 -10.58
CA PRO A 279 -13.98 -5.38 -10.33
C PRO A 279 -14.07 -6.50 -9.28
N LEU A 280 -13.09 -7.40 -9.21
CA LEU A 280 -13.09 -8.49 -8.24
C LEU A 280 -12.80 -7.97 -6.83
N TYR A 281 -11.81 -7.09 -6.68
CA TYR A 281 -11.49 -6.49 -5.39
C TYR A 281 -12.61 -5.55 -4.89
N HIS A 282 -13.20 -4.76 -5.79
CA HIS A 282 -14.41 -3.96 -5.50
C HIS A 282 -15.57 -4.86 -5.03
N LYS A 283 -15.82 -5.98 -5.70
CA LYS A 283 -16.85 -6.96 -5.32
C LYS A 283 -16.60 -7.55 -3.93
N LEU A 284 -15.35 -7.91 -3.60
CA LEU A 284 -14.98 -8.37 -2.27
C LEU A 284 -15.32 -7.35 -1.19
N ILE A 285 -14.90 -6.09 -1.37
CA ILE A 285 -15.13 -5.03 -0.40
C ILE A 285 -16.62 -4.69 -0.32
N SER A 286 -17.35 -4.73 -1.44
CA SER A 286 -18.81 -4.52 -1.47
C SER A 286 -19.55 -5.58 -0.66
N ILE A 287 -19.18 -6.86 -0.80
CA ILE A 287 -19.79 -7.93 -0.01
C ILE A 287 -19.40 -7.80 1.47
N PHE A 288 -18.15 -7.44 1.77
CA PHE A 288 -17.73 -7.14 3.14
C PHE A 288 -18.55 -5.98 3.72
N HIS A 289 -18.82 -4.93 2.93
CA HIS A 289 -19.67 -3.81 3.30
C HIS A 289 -21.10 -4.26 3.62
N GLU A 290 -21.73 -5.04 2.73
CA GLU A 290 -23.08 -5.58 2.92
C GLU A 290 -23.21 -6.39 4.23
N LEU A 291 -22.16 -7.13 4.60
CA LEU A 291 -22.14 -7.98 5.80
C LEU A 291 -21.81 -7.22 7.09
N THR A 292 -21.17 -6.06 7.02
CA THR A 292 -20.54 -5.42 8.19
C THR A 292 -20.91 -3.96 8.42
N GLY A 293 -21.46 -3.28 7.41
CA GLY A 293 -21.63 -1.83 7.40
C GLY A 293 -20.32 -1.03 7.21
N VAL A 294 -19.19 -1.69 6.94
CA VAL A 294 -17.89 -1.04 6.74
C VAL A 294 -17.42 -1.20 5.29
N PRO A 295 -17.27 -0.12 4.50
CA PRO A 295 -16.97 -0.17 3.06
C PRO A 295 -15.47 -0.26 2.76
N MET A 296 -14.71 -0.94 3.61
CA MET A 296 -13.27 -1.07 3.46
C MET A 296 -12.72 -2.33 4.12
N VAL A 297 -11.53 -2.75 3.68
CA VAL A 297 -10.73 -3.80 4.32
C VAL A 297 -9.35 -3.27 4.67
N LEU A 298 -8.69 -3.84 5.68
CA LEU A 298 -7.27 -3.60 5.90
C LEU A 298 -6.48 -4.25 4.77
N ASN A 299 -5.59 -3.49 4.13
CA ASN A 299 -4.69 -3.96 3.08
C ASN A 299 -3.24 -3.69 3.45
N THR A 300 -2.39 -4.72 3.30
CA THR A 300 -0.94 -4.60 3.40
C THR A 300 -0.25 -5.46 2.34
N SER A 301 1.02 -5.19 2.07
CA SER A 301 1.79 -5.89 1.04
C SER A 301 1.88 -7.39 1.31
N PHE A 302 1.69 -8.25 0.31
CA PHE A 302 1.88 -9.69 0.48
C PHE A 302 3.36 -10.05 0.43
N ASN A 303 3.99 -10.06 1.62
CA ASN A 303 5.40 -10.40 1.89
C ASN A 303 5.67 -10.51 3.41
N GLU A 304 6.78 -11.13 3.81
CA GLU A 304 7.26 -11.17 5.21
C GLU A 304 8.42 -10.19 5.44
N ASN A 305 9.52 -10.30 4.69
CA ASN A 305 10.66 -9.36 4.68
C ASN A 305 11.40 -9.43 3.33
N GLU A 306 10.63 -9.53 2.26
CA GLU A 306 11.09 -9.72 0.88
C GLU A 306 10.29 -8.77 -0.04
N PRO A 307 10.62 -8.63 -1.34
CA PRO A 307 9.76 -7.95 -2.29
C PRO A 307 8.32 -8.52 -2.27
N VAL A 308 7.34 -7.74 -2.73
CA VAL A 308 5.96 -8.24 -2.86
C VAL A 308 5.95 -9.47 -3.77
N VAL A 309 5.26 -10.54 -3.35
CA VAL A 309 5.18 -11.78 -4.12
C VAL A 309 4.66 -11.49 -5.54
N CYS A 310 5.38 -11.98 -6.53
CA CYS A 310 5.10 -11.77 -7.95
C CYS A 310 4.45 -13.02 -8.56
N ARG A 311 5.07 -14.19 -8.30
CA ARG A 311 4.69 -15.48 -8.88
C ARG A 311 3.83 -16.34 -7.92
N PRO A 312 3.01 -17.27 -8.45
CA PRO A 312 2.20 -18.17 -7.62
C PRO A 312 3.02 -18.98 -6.61
N GLU A 313 4.21 -19.43 -7.01
CA GLU A 313 5.13 -20.19 -6.15
C GLU A 313 5.59 -19.36 -4.94
N GLU A 314 5.84 -18.07 -5.15
CA GLU A 314 6.26 -17.14 -4.10
C GLU A 314 5.12 -16.87 -3.11
N ALA A 315 3.89 -16.71 -3.63
CA ALA A 315 2.71 -16.53 -2.80
C ALA A 315 2.41 -17.77 -1.94
N LEU A 316 2.51 -18.97 -2.54
CA LEU A 316 2.33 -20.22 -1.82
C LEU A 316 3.45 -20.45 -0.79
N ALA A 317 4.70 -20.20 -1.14
CA ALA A 317 5.82 -20.31 -0.22
C ALA A 317 5.68 -19.33 0.97
N CYS A 318 5.26 -18.10 0.71
CA CYS A 318 4.98 -17.11 1.75
C CYS A 318 3.82 -17.57 2.65
N PHE A 319 2.73 -18.08 2.07
CA PHE A 319 1.60 -18.63 2.82
C PHE A 319 2.03 -19.78 3.74
N LEU A 320 2.76 -20.78 3.23
CA LEU A 320 3.17 -21.96 4.00
C LEU A 320 4.21 -21.65 5.08
N ARG A 321 5.08 -20.66 4.86
CA ARG A 321 6.10 -20.24 5.84
C ARG A 321 5.51 -19.38 6.97
N THR A 322 4.44 -18.65 6.68
CA THR A 322 3.81 -17.72 7.64
C THR A 322 2.59 -18.36 8.30
N LYS A 323 1.99 -17.69 9.28
CA LYS A 323 0.76 -18.16 9.94
C LYS A 323 -0.51 -17.60 9.28
N MET A 324 -0.50 -17.42 7.96
CA MET A 324 -1.69 -17.03 7.20
C MET A 324 -2.76 -18.13 7.28
N ASP A 325 -4.02 -17.71 7.28
CA ASP A 325 -5.14 -18.63 7.50
C ASP A 325 -5.77 -19.08 6.18
N VAL A 326 -5.73 -18.23 5.15
CA VAL A 326 -6.29 -18.49 3.81
C VAL A 326 -5.40 -17.88 2.74
N LEU A 327 -5.23 -18.57 1.62
CA LEU A 327 -4.67 -18.03 0.38
C LEU A 327 -5.76 -18.10 -0.70
N VAL A 328 -6.00 -16.98 -1.39
CA VAL A 328 -7.04 -16.82 -2.41
C VAL A 328 -6.45 -16.40 -3.73
#